data_AF-A0A975PFL0-F1
#
_entry.id   AF-A0A975PFL0-F1
#
_cell.length_a   1.000
_cell.length_b   1.000
_cell.length_c   1.000
_cell.angle_alpha   90.00
_cell.angle_beta   90.00
_cell.angle_gamma   90.00
#
_symmetry.space_group_name_H-M   'P 1'
#
loop_
_entity.id
_entity.type
_entity.pdbx_description
1 polymer ?
#
loop_
_entity_poly.entity_id
_entity_poly.type
_entity_poly.pdbx_seq_one_letter_code
_entity_poly.pdbx_strand_id
1 'polypeptide(L)'
;MSERKVGWVVVILGLARAILHDRTMRRRFLGQLVMVALGMMAVGLWLIGGWLSKHILWFTLWWGGCALLTCFVMLFALYDALAVIREEREKIDRE
;
A
#
# COMPACT_ATOMS: atom_id res chain seq x y z
N MET A 1 -12.94 -28.94 0.38
CA MET A 1 -11.87 -27.98 0.00
C MET A 1 -12.29 -26.50 0.18
N SER A 2 -13.25 -26.19 1.07
CA SER A 2 -13.76 -24.82 1.30
C SER A 2 -13.30 -24.24 2.65
N GLU A 3 -13.16 -25.08 3.69
CA GLU A 3 -12.75 -24.64 5.04
C GLU A 3 -11.38 -23.97 5.12
N ARG A 4 -10.39 -24.42 4.33
CA ARG A 4 -9.07 -23.75 4.30
C ARG A 4 -9.18 -22.31 3.82
N LYS A 5 -10.03 -22.01 2.84
CA LYS A 5 -10.16 -20.63 2.30
C LYS A 5 -10.74 -19.68 3.34
N VAL A 6 -11.70 -20.14 4.15
CA VAL A 6 -12.29 -19.35 5.23
C VAL A 6 -11.24 -19.03 6.29
N GLY A 7 -10.41 -20.01 6.68
CA GLY A 7 -9.30 -19.79 7.62
C GLY A 7 -8.29 -18.75 7.12
N TRP A 8 -7.85 -18.85 5.86
CA TRP A 8 -6.90 -17.89 5.28
C TRP A 8 -7.47 -16.48 5.16
N VAL A 9 -8.73 -16.33 4.75
CA VAL A 9 -9.38 -15.02 4.64
C VAL A 9 -9.57 -14.38 6.02
N VAL A 10 -9.91 -15.16 7.04
CA VAL A 10 -10.02 -14.68 8.44
C VAL A 10 -8.64 -14.30 9.00
N VAL A 11 -7.58 -15.05 8.69
CA VAL A 11 -6.20 -14.69 9.08
C VAL A 11 -5.75 -13.41 8.38
N ILE A 12 -6.02 -13.25 7.09
CA ILE A 12 -5.69 -12.03 6.33
C ILE A 12 -6.48 -10.84 6.88
N LEU A 13 -7.78 -10.99 7.14
CA LEU A 13 -8.61 -9.95 7.74
C LEU A 13 -8.20 -9.63 9.19
N GLY A 14 -7.79 -10.65 9.95
CA GLY A 14 -7.30 -10.51 11.33
C GLY A 14 -5.97 -9.77 11.38
N LEU A 15 -5.03 -10.12 10.51
CA LEU A 15 -3.76 -9.40 10.35
C LEU A 15 -3.97 -7.99 9.81
N ALA A 16 -4.87 -7.83 8.83
CA ALA A 16 -5.24 -6.51 8.33
C ALA A 16 -5.81 -5.65 9.46
N ARG A 17 -6.73 -6.18 10.28
CA ARG A 17 -7.28 -5.49 11.46
C ARG A 17 -6.23 -5.21 12.53
N ALA A 18 -5.32 -6.13 12.80
CA ALA A 18 -4.27 -5.96 13.80
C ALA A 18 -3.25 -4.89 13.39
N ILE A 19 -2.82 -4.92 12.12
CA ILE A 19 -1.98 -3.86 11.53
C ILE A 19 -2.74 -2.54 11.48
N LEU A 20 -4.07 -2.58 11.24
CA LEU A 20 -4.91 -1.40 11.19
C LEU A 20 -5.12 -0.70 12.55
N HIS A 21 -5.09 -1.46 13.64
CA HIS A 21 -5.41 -0.94 14.97
C HIS A 21 -4.26 -0.12 15.58
N ASP A 22 -3.03 -0.38 15.15
CA ASP A 22 -1.87 0.38 15.62
C ASP A 22 -1.55 1.53 14.66
N ARG A 23 -1.94 2.74 15.06
CA ARG A 23 -1.70 4.01 14.36
C ARG A 23 -0.22 4.20 13.99
N THR A 24 0.68 3.74 14.84
CA THR A 24 2.14 3.86 14.63
C THR A 24 2.61 2.86 13.58
N MET A 25 2.06 1.65 13.61
CA MET A 25 2.38 0.60 12.64
C MET A 25 1.86 0.93 11.24
N ARG A 26 0.64 1.49 11.13
CA ARG A 26 0.07 1.97 9.85
C ARG A 26 0.93 3.03 9.18
N ARG A 27 1.34 4.07 9.92
CA ARG A 27 2.20 5.14 9.37
C ARG A 27 3.57 4.63 8.95
N ARG A 28 4.17 3.72 9.72
CA ARG A 28 5.44 3.09 9.35
C ARG A 28 5.32 2.25 8.09
N PHE A 29 4.25 1.46 7.98
CA PHE A 29 3.98 0.63 6.81
C PHE A 29 3.73 1.48 5.56
N LEU A 30 2.93 2.56 5.70
CA LEU A 30 2.71 3.53 4.62
C LEU A 30 4.03 4.18 4.18
N GLY A 31 4.85 4.62 5.13
CA GLY A 31 6.15 5.22 4.86
C GLY A 31 7.09 4.25 4.13
N GLN A 32 7.14 2.98 4.54
CA GLN A 32 7.90 1.96 3.84
C GLN A 32 7.40 1.72 2.42
N LEU A 33 6.08 1.65 2.20
CA LEU A 33 5.50 1.48 0.87
C LEU A 33 5.80 2.68 -0.05
N VAL A 34 5.75 3.91 0.48
CA VAL A 34 6.16 5.12 -0.25
C VAL A 34 7.63 5.03 -0.64
N MET A 35 8.51 4.63 0.28
CA MET A 35 9.95 4.47 -0.03
C MET A 35 10.19 3.41 -1.10
N VAL A 36 9.45 2.29 -1.08
CA VAL A 36 9.52 1.26 -2.12
C VAL A 36 9.03 1.81 -3.47
N ALA A 37 7.94 2.57 -3.50
CA ALA A 37 7.43 3.18 -4.72
C ALA A 37 8.44 4.17 -5.33
N LEU A 38 9.04 5.03 -4.49
CA LEU A 38 10.09 5.96 -4.91
C LEU A 38 11.34 5.23 -5.39
N GLY A 39 11.74 4.16 -4.70
CA GLY A 39 12.86 3.32 -5.11
C GLY A 39 12.64 2.66 -6.47
N MET A 40 11.46 2.07 -6.71
CA MET A 40 11.11 1.51 -8.02
C MET A 40 11.09 2.58 -9.11
N MET A 41 10.60 3.79 -8.82
CA MET A 41 10.62 4.90 -9.77
C MET A 41 12.06 5.29 -10.12
N ALA A 42 12.93 5.43 -9.12
CA ALA A 42 14.34 5.78 -9.31
C ALA A 42 15.08 4.72 -10.13
N VAL A 43 14.86 3.44 -9.82
CA VAL A 43 15.43 2.31 -10.59
C VAL A 43 14.92 2.34 -12.04
N GLY A 44 13.62 2.52 -12.22
CA GLY A 44 12.97 2.63 -13.53
C GLY A 44 13.54 3.74 -14.40
N LEU A 45 13.83 4.90 -13.80
CA LEU A 45 14.31 6.08 -14.51
C LEU A 45 15.82 6.03 -14.78
N TRP A 46 16.63 5.66 -13.78
CA TRP A 46 18.09 5.77 -13.87
C TRP A 46 18.80 4.48 -14.25
N LEU A 47 18.41 3.34 -13.68
CA LEU A 47 19.16 2.09 -13.90
C LEU A 47 18.73 1.36 -15.16
N ILE A 48 17.41 1.20 -15.34
CA ILE A 48 16.86 0.33 -16.39
C ILE A 48 16.17 1.08 -17.52
N GLY A 49 16.07 2.41 -17.47
CA GLY A 49 15.35 3.22 -18.46
C GLY A 49 15.77 2.96 -19.92
N GLY A 50 17.08 2.80 -20.16
CA GLY A 50 17.61 2.51 -21.50
C GLY A 50 17.40 1.07 -21.99
N TRP A 51 17.24 0.11 -21.08
CA TRP A 51 16.89 -1.27 -21.42
C TRP A 51 15.37 -1.41 -21.63
N LEU A 52 14.61 -0.70 -20.81
CA LEU A 52 13.16 -0.69 -20.82
C LEU A 52 12.59 -0.06 -22.09
N SER A 53 13.21 1.00 -22.61
CA SER A 53 12.80 1.65 -23.86
C SER A 53 12.94 0.77 -25.10
N LYS A 54 13.76 -0.29 -25.04
CA LYS A 54 13.94 -1.24 -26.16
C LYS A 54 12.79 -2.24 -26.28
N HIS A 55 12.03 -2.47 -25.21
CA HIS A 55 10.97 -3.46 -25.20
C HIS A 55 9.67 -2.89 -24.63
N ILE A 56 8.73 -2.56 -25.52
CA ILE A 56 7.44 -1.93 -25.18
C ILE A 56 6.63 -2.69 -24.12
N LEU A 57 6.68 -4.03 -24.12
CA LEU A 57 5.96 -4.86 -23.15
C LEU A 57 6.55 -4.73 -21.74
N TRP A 58 7.88 -4.79 -21.62
CA TRP A 58 8.57 -4.61 -20.34
C TRP A 58 8.40 -3.19 -19.82
N PHE A 59 8.41 -2.20 -20.71
CA PHE A 59 8.08 -0.82 -20.38
C PHE A 59 6.69 -0.69 -19.77
N THR A 60 5.66 -1.20 -20.44
CA THR A 60 4.28 -1.11 -19.94
C THR A 60 4.08 -1.89 -18.65
N LEU A 61 4.69 -3.07 -18.50
CA LEU A 61 4.59 -3.85 -17.26
C LEU A 61 5.28 -3.17 -16.08
N TRP A 62 6.48 -2.62 -16.28
CA TRP A 62 7.23 -1.94 -15.23
C TRP A 62 6.53 -0.65 -14.77
N TRP A 63 6.18 0.21 -15.72
CA TRP A 63 5.50 1.46 -15.42
C TRP A 63 4.07 1.24 -14.93
N GLY A 64 3.37 0.24 -15.48
CA GLY A 64 2.08 -0.20 -14.98
C GLY A 64 2.16 -0.69 -13.54
N GLY A 65 3.19 -1.47 -13.19
CA GLY A 65 3.46 -1.88 -11.82
C GLY A 65 3.75 -0.69 -10.89
N CYS A 66 4.56 0.27 -11.33
CA CYS A 66 4.82 1.50 -10.57
C CYS A 66 3.54 2.32 -10.35
N ALA A 67 2.72 2.48 -11.38
CA ALA A 67 1.45 3.20 -11.31
C ALA A 67 0.46 2.50 -10.35
N LEU A 68 0.35 1.17 -10.44
CA LEU A 68 -0.50 0.38 -9.55
C LEU A 68 -0.06 0.47 -8.10
N LEU A 69 1.26 0.36 -7.82
CA LEU A 69 1.77 0.51 -6.47
C LEU A 69 1.50 1.93 -5.94
N THR A 70 1.70 2.96 -6.76
CA THR A 70 1.43 4.36 -6.39
C THR A 70 -0.04 4.56 -6.06
N CYS A 71 -0.94 3.99 -6.87
CA CYS A 71 -2.38 4.03 -6.63
C CYS A 71 -2.75 3.31 -5.32
N PHE A 72 -2.17 2.14 -5.08
CA PHE A 72 -2.35 1.41 -3.83
C PHE A 72 -1.90 2.20 -2.60
N VAL A 73 -0.74 2.86 -2.68
CA VAL A 73 -0.22 3.75 -1.64
C VAL A 73 -1.16 4.94 -1.41
N MET A 74 -1.67 5.57 -2.46
CA MET A 74 -2.66 6.66 -2.34
C MET A 74 -3.94 6.21 -1.63
N LEU A 75 -4.49 5.05 -2.01
CA LEU A 75 -5.68 4.49 -1.36
C LEU A 75 -5.43 4.22 0.13
N PHE A 76 -4.27 3.64 0.45
CA PHE A 76 -3.86 3.41 1.83
C PHE A 76 -3.67 4.71 2.61
N ALA A 77 -3.12 5.76 1.97
CA ALA A 77 -2.94 7.07 2.59
C ALA A 77 -4.28 7.75 2.87
N LEU A 78 -5.23 7.64 1.94
CA LEU A 78 -6.59 8.16 2.12
C LEU A 78 -7.30 7.42 3.27
N TYR A 79 -7.14 6.09 3.32
CA TYR A 79 -7.63 5.30 4.43
C TYR A 79 -6.97 5.69 5.77
N ASP A 80 -5.66 5.98 5.78
CA ASP A 80 -4.93 6.56 6.92
C ASP A 80 -5.60 7.83 7.46
N ALA A 81 -5.82 8.79 6.57
CA ALA A 81 -6.48 10.04 6.91
C ALA A 81 -7.91 9.83 7.46
N LEU A 82 -8.72 8.99 6.81
CA LEU A 82 -10.11 8.73 7.24
C LEU A 82 -10.18 8.06 8.61
N ALA A 83 -9.30 7.11 8.89
CA ALA A 83 -9.28 6.45 10.20
C ALA A 83 -8.83 7.41 11.31
N VAL A 84 -7.86 8.29 11.03
CA VAL A 84 -7.46 9.34 11.98
C VAL A 84 -8.63 10.28 12.28
N ILE A 85 -9.37 10.72 11.26
CA ILE A 85 -10.56 11.57 11.47
C ILE A 85 -11.60 10.84 12.34
N ARG A 86 -11.82 9.54 12.11
CA ARG A 86 -12.72 8.73 12.94
C ARG A 86 -12.26 8.63 14.39
N GLU A 87 -10.97 8.42 14.64
CA GLU A 87 -10.40 8.39 15.99
C GLU A 87 -10.58 9.73 16.72
N GLU A 88 -10.33 10.86 16.06
CA GLU A 88 -10.50 12.16 16.70
C GLU A 88 -11.98 12.47 16.96
N ARG A 89 -12.89 12.03 16.08
CA ARG A 89 -14.35 12.18 16.29
C ARG A 89 -14.85 11.38 17.50
N GLU A 90 -14.39 10.15 17.68
CA GLU A 90 -14.74 9.30 18.83
C GLU A 90 -14.18 9.79 20.17
N LYS A 91 -13.19 10.69 20.17
CA LYS A 91 -12.71 11.38 21.37
C LYS A 91 -13.63 12.55 21.73
N ILE A 92 -14.02 13.35 20.74
CA ILE A 92 -14.93 14.51 20.92
C ILE A 92 -16.30 14.04 21.41
N ASP A 93 -16.85 12.96 20.88
CA ASP A 93 -18.16 12.43 21.32
C ASP A 93 -18.13 11.84 22.76
N ARG A 94 -16.95 11.69 23.38
CA ARG A 94 -16.77 11.14 24.75
C ARG A 94 -16.48 12.20 25.82
N GLU A 95 -16.22 13.45 25.43
CA GLU A 95 -16.10 14.61 26.31
C GLU A 95 -17.45 15.34 26.43
#